data_AF-A0A3D1WQM7-F1
#
_entry.id   AF-A0A3D1WQM7-F1
#
_cell.length_a   1.000
_cell.length_b   1.000
_cell.length_c   1.000
_cell.angle_alpha   90.00
_cell.angle_beta   90.00
_cell.angle_gamma   90.00
#
_symmetry.space_group_name_H-M   'P 1'
#
loop_
_entity.id
_entity.type
_entity.pdbx_description
1 polymer ?
#
loop_
_entity_poly.entity_id
_entity_poly.type
_entity_poly.pdbx_seq_one_letter_code
_entity_poly.pdbx_strand_id
1 'polypeptide(L)'
;MKKFILKLFLFTLAILSITTVTSTKLISAKCFSEEPPVIEEIQILDENYTHNQPEADENDDAEEKFDANDDANQSKSTTDSNVKYDLNANDVPVAKIIVFGCGKVTVKPDIAYISIGVETVNSNLQTAIKENNDNIIAIIDYLKSKNIEENDIITKYYSVYQSGDYTTSEKYQKYHISNTIEYKTTDLENIGSQITELTELGANRLDNIQFDCSDISNCYQKALKLALEDAKQKAASFTSAKLTIDKITEENFYTCMPYRSIDAYAKNAETVKSGNIEIEAKIVVAFK
;
A
#
# COMPACT_ATOMS: atom_id res chain seq x y z
N MET A 1 7.12 -68.07 -22.61
CA MET A 1 7.62 -67.32 -23.78
C MET A 1 6.53 -67.24 -24.85
N LYS A 2 5.61 -66.27 -24.75
CA LYS A 2 4.64 -65.85 -25.79
C LYS A 2 3.71 -64.81 -25.17
N LYS A 3 4.22 -63.57 -25.01
CA LYS A 3 3.43 -62.35 -24.73
C LYS A 3 4.28 -61.08 -24.89
N PHE A 4 5.29 -61.12 -25.78
CA PHE A 4 6.22 -60.00 -25.99
C PHE A 4 6.34 -59.55 -27.46
N ILE A 5 5.42 -59.99 -28.33
CA ILE A 5 5.36 -59.57 -29.74
C ILE A 5 3.94 -59.04 -30.00
N LEU A 6 3.62 -57.89 -29.40
CA LEU A 6 2.52 -57.05 -29.84
C LEU A 6 2.78 -55.59 -29.42
N LYS A 7 3.95 -55.10 -29.82
CA LYS A 7 4.25 -53.68 -30.00
C LYS A 7 4.76 -53.59 -31.43
N LEU A 8 3.93 -53.29 -32.43
CA LEU A 8 4.46 -52.76 -33.71
C LEU A 8 3.46 -52.16 -34.72
N PHE A 9 2.28 -51.63 -34.36
CA PHE A 9 1.43 -51.01 -35.41
C PHE A 9 0.53 -49.84 -35.01
N LEU A 10 0.88 -49.09 -33.95
CA LEU A 10 0.16 -47.85 -33.61
C LEU A 10 1.13 -46.70 -33.26
N PHE A 11 2.20 -46.57 -34.05
CA PHE A 11 3.14 -45.45 -33.94
C PHE A 11 3.49 -44.95 -35.34
N THR A 12 2.59 -44.17 -35.96
CA THR A 12 2.85 -43.13 -36.98
C THR A 12 1.52 -42.56 -37.53
N LEU A 13 1.45 -41.22 -37.69
CA LEU A 13 0.31 -40.34 -38.05
C LEU A 13 -0.66 -40.06 -36.89
N ALA A 14 -0.91 -38.83 -36.41
CA ALA A 14 -0.75 -37.51 -37.01
C ALA A 14 -0.34 -36.44 -35.98
N ILE A 15 0.44 -35.49 -36.49
CA ILE A 15 0.94 -34.25 -35.90
C ILE A 15 -0.17 -33.17 -36.02
N LEU A 16 -0.06 -32.10 -35.21
CA LEU A 16 -0.81 -30.83 -35.21
C LEU A 16 -2.19 -30.91 -34.51
N SER A 17 -2.39 -30.35 -33.30
CA SER A 17 -2.54 -28.91 -33.08
C SER A 17 -2.42 -28.57 -31.60
N ILE A 18 -1.61 -27.56 -31.29
CA ILE A 18 -1.39 -26.94 -29.97
C ILE A 18 -2.33 -25.72 -29.85
N THR A 19 -2.60 -25.29 -28.60
CA THR A 19 -3.18 -23.98 -28.15
C THR A 19 -4.67 -23.75 -28.44
N THR A 20 -5.55 -23.28 -27.54
CA THR A 20 -5.45 -22.57 -26.25
C THR A 20 -6.74 -22.77 -25.45
N VAL A 21 -6.61 -22.91 -24.13
CA VAL A 21 -7.67 -22.66 -23.12
C VAL A 21 -7.65 -21.17 -22.79
N THR A 22 -8.83 -20.53 -22.75
CA THR A 22 -9.34 -19.67 -21.65
C THR A 22 -10.51 -18.84 -22.15
N SER A 23 -11.74 -19.20 -21.76
CA SER A 23 -12.90 -18.32 -21.85
C SER A 23 -13.03 -17.59 -20.51
N THR A 24 -12.46 -16.38 -20.44
CA THR A 24 -12.67 -15.47 -19.31
C THR A 24 -13.87 -14.60 -19.67
N LYS A 25 -15.00 -14.87 -19.02
CA LYS A 25 -16.16 -13.97 -18.98
C LYS A 25 -15.72 -12.66 -18.33
N LEU A 26 -15.58 -11.60 -19.14
CA LEU A 26 -15.58 -10.22 -18.67
C LEU A 26 -16.97 -9.91 -18.13
N ILE A 27 -17.12 -9.94 -16.81
CA ILE A 27 -18.25 -9.27 -16.15
C ILE A 27 -17.87 -7.79 -16.10
N SER A 28 -18.41 -7.05 -17.06
CA SER A 28 -18.45 -5.59 -17.02
C SER A 28 -19.22 -5.17 -15.78
N ALA A 29 -18.52 -4.72 -14.74
CA ALA A 29 -19.14 -3.96 -13.66
C ALA A 29 -19.68 -2.66 -14.28
N LYS A 30 -21.00 -2.59 -14.43
CA LYS A 30 -21.72 -1.35 -14.65
C LYS A 30 -21.46 -0.47 -13.42
N CYS A 31 -20.61 0.55 -13.58
CA CYS A 31 -20.49 1.59 -12.58
C CYS A 31 -21.85 2.27 -12.41
N PHE A 32 -22.19 2.42 -11.15
CA PHE A 32 -23.39 2.97 -10.57
C PHE A 32 -23.67 4.38 -11.13
N SER A 33 -24.91 4.57 -11.57
CA SER A 33 -25.49 5.86 -11.96
C SER A 33 -26.04 6.50 -10.69
N GLU A 34 -25.31 7.46 -10.12
CA GLU A 34 -25.90 8.48 -9.25
C GLU A 34 -25.67 9.83 -9.92
N GLU A 35 -26.77 10.55 -10.14
CA GLU A 35 -26.78 11.91 -10.69
C GLU A 35 -26.00 12.85 -9.76
N PRO A 36 -25.21 13.81 -10.29
CA PRO A 36 -24.52 14.78 -9.45
C PRO A 36 -25.56 15.68 -8.74
N PRO A 37 -25.34 16.04 -7.46
CA PRO A 37 -26.25 16.92 -6.74
C PRO A 37 -26.25 18.31 -7.38
N VAL A 38 -27.45 18.89 -7.49
CA VAL A 38 -27.69 20.26 -7.92
C VAL A 38 -27.02 21.21 -6.92
N ILE A 39 -26.09 22.03 -7.39
CA ILE A 39 -25.52 23.12 -6.61
C ILE A 39 -26.51 24.29 -6.68
N GLU A 40 -27.25 24.54 -5.59
CA GLU A 40 -27.95 25.80 -5.38
C GLU A 40 -26.96 26.91 -5.04
N GLU A 41 -27.20 28.10 -5.62
CA GLU A 41 -26.44 29.33 -5.39
C GLU A 41 -26.33 29.66 -3.90
N ILE A 42 -25.10 29.74 -3.39
CA ILE A 42 -24.85 30.34 -2.08
C ILE A 42 -24.71 31.85 -2.28
N GLN A 43 -25.73 32.58 -1.82
CA GLN A 43 -25.69 34.03 -1.64
C GLN A 43 -24.60 34.41 -0.63
N ILE A 44 -23.76 35.38 -1.00
CA ILE A 44 -22.77 36.00 -0.11
C ILE A 44 -23.53 36.85 0.90
N LEU A 45 -23.43 36.49 2.19
CA LEU A 45 -23.82 37.35 3.31
C LEU A 45 -22.54 37.95 3.92
N ASP A 46 -22.50 39.27 3.94
CA ASP A 46 -21.52 40.10 4.63
C ASP A 46 -21.52 39.80 6.13
N GLU A 47 -20.36 39.46 6.71
CA GLU A 47 -20.09 39.76 8.12
C GLU A 47 -18.64 40.22 8.33
N ASN A 48 -18.55 41.41 8.92
CA ASN A 48 -17.35 42.12 9.33
C ASN A 48 -16.40 41.26 10.18
N TYR A 49 -15.14 41.14 9.75
CA TYR A 49 -14.02 40.74 10.61
C TYR A 49 -13.14 41.96 10.88
N THR A 50 -13.31 42.55 12.06
CA THR A 50 -12.44 43.61 12.60
C THR A 50 -11.15 43.02 13.14
N HIS A 51 -10.02 43.58 12.72
CA HIS A 51 -8.69 43.27 13.23
C HIS A 51 -8.36 44.21 14.40
N ASN A 52 -8.23 43.67 15.61
CA ASN A 52 -7.70 44.39 16.77
C ASN A 52 -6.20 44.07 16.93
N GLN A 53 -5.34 45.08 16.72
CA GLN A 53 -3.95 45.11 17.18
C GLN A 53 -3.89 45.54 18.66
N PRO A 54 -2.99 45.00 19.48
CA PRO A 54 -2.61 45.63 20.74
C PRO A 54 -1.50 46.66 20.54
N GLU A 55 -1.65 47.78 21.23
CA GLU A 55 -0.72 48.92 21.37
C GLU A 55 0.58 48.51 22.07
N ALA A 56 1.69 49.14 21.69
CA ALA A 56 2.95 49.15 22.42
C ALA A 56 3.41 50.60 22.62
N ASP A 57 3.73 50.92 23.86
CA ASP A 57 4.11 52.23 24.42
C ASP A 57 5.38 52.85 23.81
N GLU A 58 5.28 54.17 23.56
CA GLU A 58 6.21 55.27 23.91
C GLU A 58 7.74 55.04 23.95
N ASN A 59 8.52 55.64 23.04
CA ASN A 59 9.13 56.99 23.18
C ASN A 59 10.36 57.24 22.27
N ASP A 60 10.52 58.53 21.96
CA ASP A 60 11.69 59.32 21.55
C ASP A 60 12.17 59.39 20.08
N ASP A 61 11.93 60.59 19.55
CA ASP A 61 12.86 61.49 18.85
C ASP A 61 13.39 61.12 17.45
N ALA A 62 12.84 61.79 16.43
CA ALA A 62 13.46 62.98 15.82
C ALA A 62 12.85 63.30 14.45
N GLU A 63 12.58 64.59 14.26
CA GLU A 63 12.04 65.23 13.06
C GLU A 63 12.95 65.06 11.83
N GLU A 64 12.36 64.88 10.65
CA GLU A 64 12.73 65.73 9.51
C GLU A 64 11.57 65.93 8.54
N LYS A 65 11.24 67.20 8.33
CA LYS A 65 10.21 67.74 7.45
C LYS A 65 10.70 67.68 6.01
N PHE A 66 9.83 67.33 5.06
CA PHE A 66 9.95 67.83 3.70
C PHE A 66 8.57 68.17 3.14
N ASP A 67 8.50 69.39 2.61
CA ASP A 67 7.30 70.17 2.36
C ASP A 67 6.39 69.68 1.23
N ALA A 68 5.16 70.14 1.34
CA ALA A 68 4.03 70.00 0.45
C ALA A 68 4.31 70.31 -1.03
N ASN A 69 3.57 69.62 -1.92
CA ASN A 69 2.75 70.32 -2.90
C ASN A 69 1.54 69.47 -3.30
N ASP A 70 0.40 70.02 -2.94
CA ASP A 70 -0.95 69.68 -3.37
C ASP A 70 -1.16 70.31 -4.76
N ASP A 71 -1.56 69.52 -5.75
CA ASP A 71 -2.30 70.05 -6.90
C ASP A 71 -3.03 68.91 -7.62
N ALA A 72 -4.34 68.89 -7.39
CA ALA A 72 -5.30 68.09 -8.10
C ALA A 72 -5.36 68.49 -9.58
N ASN A 73 -5.28 67.53 -10.52
CA ASN A 73 -6.28 67.46 -11.59
C ASN A 73 -6.25 66.17 -12.43
N GLN A 74 -7.42 65.53 -12.46
CA GLN A 74 -8.02 64.85 -13.60
C GLN A 74 -7.30 63.65 -14.24
N SER A 75 -7.82 62.48 -13.85
CA SER A 75 -8.15 61.36 -14.76
C SER A 75 -8.54 61.86 -16.16
N LYS A 76 -7.68 61.58 -17.14
CA LYS A 76 -8.00 61.66 -18.55
C LYS A 76 -7.78 60.28 -19.16
N SER A 77 -8.89 59.57 -19.32
CA SER A 77 -9.03 58.42 -20.22
C SER A 77 -8.45 58.77 -21.59
N THR A 78 -7.42 58.04 -22.01
CA THR A 78 -7.02 57.97 -23.41
C THR A 78 -6.90 56.49 -23.78
N THR A 79 -7.82 56.09 -24.63
CA THR A 79 -7.85 54.82 -25.35
C THR A 79 -6.62 54.73 -26.24
N ASP A 80 -5.60 53.96 -25.83
CA ASP A 80 -4.49 53.62 -26.72
C ASP A 80 -4.69 52.18 -27.23
N SER A 81 -5.47 52.07 -28.29
CA SER A 81 -5.68 50.84 -29.04
C SER A 81 -4.44 50.55 -29.89
N ASN A 82 -3.32 50.11 -29.30
CA ASN A 82 -2.18 49.49 -30.02
C ASN A 82 -1.07 48.94 -29.09
N VAL A 83 -1.42 48.21 -28.02
CA VAL A 83 -0.42 47.35 -27.37
C VAL A 83 -0.40 46.01 -28.11
N LYS A 84 0.53 45.88 -29.05
CA LYS A 84 0.90 44.60 -29.67
C LYS A 84 1.59 43.76 -28.60
N TYR A 85 0.92 42.73 -28.09
CA TYR A 85 1.61 41.67 -27.36
C TYR A 85 2.38 40.84 -28.39
N ASP A 86 3.70 41.07 -28.49
CA ASP A 86 4.60 40.12 -29.17
C ASP A 86 4.68 38.85 -28.31
N LEU A 87 3.66 38.01 -28.41
CA LEU A 87 3.76 36.63 -27.95
C LEU A 87 4.72 35.93 -28.90
N ASN A 88 5.97 35.73 -28.47
CA ASN A 88 6.84 34.77 -29.12
C ASN A 88 6.04 33.45 -29.24
N ALA A 89 5.94 32.89 -30.44
CA ALA A 89 5.15 31.67 -30.69
C ALA A 89 5.60 30.46 -29.83
N ASN A 90 6.73 30.59 -29.12
CA ASN A 90 7.26 29.61 -28.18
C ASN A 90 6.78 29.79 -26.72
N ASP A 91 6.10 30.89 -26.38
CA ASP A 91 5.62 31.21 -25.02
C ASP A 91 4.08 31.10 -24.89
N VAL A 92 3.38 30.60 -25.92
CA VAL A 92 1.95 30.29 -25.81
C VAL A 92 1.82 29.05 -24.91
N PRO A 93 1.14 29.13 -23.75
CA PRO A 93 0.94 27.96 -22.91
C PRO A 93 0.18 26.92 -23.72
N VAL A 94 0.84 25.81 -24.03
CA VAL A 94 0.20 24.68 -24.70
C VAL A 94 -0.90 24.19 -23.78
N ALA A 95 -2.15 24.18 -24.26
CA ALA A 95 -3.27 23.66 -23.49
C ALA A 95 -3.01 22.19 -23.17
N LYS A 96 -3.05 21.83 -21.88
CA LYS A 96 -2.84 20.46 -21.41
C LYS A 96 -4.08 19.98 -20.69
N ILE A 97 -4.37 18.69 -20.85
CA ILE A 97 -5.35 17.98 -20.03
C ILE A 97 -4.58 17.17 -19.00
N ILE A 98 -4.78 17.48 -17.73
CA ILE A 98 -4.14 16.75 -16.62
C ILE A 98 -5.23 15.95 -15.92
N VAL A 99 -5.05 14.63 -15.84
CA VAL A 99 -6.01 13.73 -15.22
C VAL A 99 -5.32 12.73 -14.30
N PHE A 100 -6.08 12.28 -13.30
CA PHE A 100 -5.69 11.19 -12.41
C PHE A 100 -6.18 9.85 -12.98
N GLY A 101 -5.25 8.91 -13.12
CA GLY A 101 -5.50 7.51 -13.46
C GLY A 101 -5.40 6.62 -12.24
N CYS A 102 -6.35 5.69 -12.07
CA CYS A 102 -6.33 4.67 -11.03
C CYS A 102 -6.50 3.29 -11.67
N GLY A 103 -5.63 2.35 -11.28
CA GLY A 103 -5.69 0.97 -11.74
C GLY A 103 -5.64 0.03 -10.55
N LYS A 104 -6.52 -0.97 -10.55
CA LYS A 104 -6.66 -1.95 -9.47
C LYS A 104 -6.57 -3.35 -10.02
N VAL A 105 -5.85 -4.21 -9.31
CA VAL A 105 -5.76 -5.64 -9.59
C VAL A 105 -6.10 -6.41 -8.32
N THR A 106 -7.08 -7.30 -8.44
CA THR A 106 -7.42 -8.24 -7.37
C THR A 106 -6.71 -9.55 -7.63
N VAL A 107 -5.97 -10.06 -6.63
CA VAL A 107 -5.22 -11.31 -6.72
C VAL A 107 -5.53 -12.21 -5.53
N LYS A 108 -5.62 -13.52 -5.77
CA LYS A 108 -5.70 -14.50 -4.70
C LYS A 108 -4.29 -14.67 -4.11
N PRO A 109 -4.11 -14.64 -2.78
CA PRO A 109 -2.81 -14.88 -2.18
C PRO A 109 -2.31 -16.30 -2.46
N ASP A 110 -0.99 -16.42 -2.56
CA ASP A 110 -0.26 -17.67 -2.78
C ASP A 110 0.82 -17.94 -1.72
N ILE A 111 1.07 -16.96 -0.84
CA ILE A 111 1.96 -17.08 0.31
C ILE A 111 1.34 -16.46 1.56
N ALA A 112 1.85 -16.86 2.73
CA ALA A 112 1.57 -16.23 4.00
C ALA A 112 2.85 -16.07 4.82
N TYR A 113 2.92 -14.95 5.55
CA TYR A 113 3.90 -14.71 6.60
C TYR A 113 3.21 -14.90 7.94
N ILE A 114 3.73 -15.79 8.77
CA ILE A 114 3.14 -16.15 10.07
C ILE A 114 4.15 -15.82 11.16
N SER A 115 3.74 -14.97 12.09
CA SER A 115 4.54 -14.57 13.25
C SER A 115 4.05 -15.29 14.49
N ILE A 116 4.91 -16.12 15.07
CA ILE A 116 4.62 -16.95 16.24
C ILE A 116 5.71 -16.78 17.29
N GLY A 117 5.34 -16.81 18.56
CA GLY A 117 6.24 -16.55 19.67
C GLY A 117 6.20 -17.61 20.77
N VAL A 118 7.34 -17.71 21.45
CA VAL A 118 7.52 -18.46 22.69
C VAL A 118 7.79 -17.46 23.81
N GLU A 119 6.89 -17.41 24.78
CA GLU A 119 7.13 -16.76 26.07
C GLU A 119 7.47 -17.77 27.14
N THR A 120 8.55 -17.49 27.87
CA THR A 120 9.05 -18.34 28.94
C THR A 120 9.21 -17.52 30.21
N VAL A 121 8.76 -18.06 31.34
CA VAL A 121 8.90 -17.40 32.64
C VAL A 121 9.53 -18.34 33.64
N ASN A 122 10.68 -17.97 34.20
CA ASN A 122 11.39 -18.78 35.19
C ASN A 122 12.02 -17.91 36.28
N SER A 123 12.20 -18.44 37.49
CA SER A 123 12.93 -17.75 38.56
C SER A 123 14.45 -17.76 38.34
N ASN A 124 14.95 -18.69 37.52
CA ASN A 124 16.34 -18.77 37.10
C ASN A 124 16.49 -18.32 35.64
N LEU A 125 17.32 -17.30 35.41
CA LEU A 125 17.55 -16.75 34.07
C LEU A 125 18.12 -17.78 33.08
N GLN A 126 19.10 -18.58 33.50
CA GLN A 126 19.73 -19.57 32.60
C GLN A 126 18.74 -20.67 32.21
N THR A 127 17.90 -21.09 33.16
CA THR A 127 16.82 -22.04 32.87
C THR A 127 15.80 -21.44 31.92
N ALA A 128 15.36 -20.19 32.13
CA ALA A 128 14.44 -19.51 31.20
C ALA A 128 15.01 -19.46 29.77
N ILE A 129 16.28 -19.07 29.62
CA ILE A 129 16.95 -18.95 28.31
C ILE A 129 16.99 -20.32 27.64
N LYS A 130 17.39 -21.36 28.38
CA LYS A 130 17.48 -22.71 27.84
C LYS A 130 16.11 -23.23 27.40
N GLU A 131 15.08 -23.13 28.24
CA GLU A 131 13.71 -23.56 27.92
C GLU A 131 13.17 -22.84 26.68
N ASN A 132 13.37 -21.53 26.59
CA ASN A 132 12.95 -20.75 25.42
C ASN A 132 13.66 -21.20 24.14
N ASN A 133 14.99 -21.37 24.21
CA ASN A 133 15.80 -21.78 23.08
C ASN A 133 15.46 -23.20 22.61
N ASP A 134 15.25 -24.14 23.53
CA ASP A 134 14.88 -25.52 23.20
C ASP A 134 13.55 -25.57 22.41
N ASN A 135 12.54 -24.81 22.85
CA ASN A 135 11.26 -24.70 22.15
C ASN A 135 11.42 -24.07 20.77
N ILE A 136 12.22 -23.00 20.67
CA ILE A 136 12.47 -22.31 19.40
C ILE A 136 13.22 -23.22 18.41
N ILE A 137 14.20 -24.00 18.88
CA ILE A 137 14.91 -24.98 18.04
C ILE A 137 13.94 -26.04 17.54
N ALA A 138 13.08 -26.58 18.40
CA ALA A 138 12.06 -27.55 18.01
C ALA A 138 11.10 -27.00 16.95
N ILE A 139 10.69 -25.73 17.09
CA ILE A 139 9.87 -25.01 16.10
C ILE A 139 10.62 -24.89 14.76
N ILE A 140 11.88 -24.45 14.77
CA ILE A 140 12.67 -24.28 13.54
C ILE A 140 12.85 -25.62 12.82
N ASP A 141 13.18 -26.68 13.56
CA ASP A 141 13.37 -28.02 12.99
C ASP A 141 12.06 -28.57 12.38
N TYR A 142 10.93 -28.32 13.04
CA TYR A 142 9.62 -28.63 12.51
C TYR A 142 9.33 -27.86 11.20
N LEU A 143 9.58 -26.55 11.15
CA LEU A 143 9.35 -25.75 9.95
C LEU A 143 10.22 -26.24 8.78
N LYS A 144 11.49 -26.56 9.05
CA LYS A 144 12.39 -27.21 8.07
C LYS A 144 11.84 -28.54 7.56
N SER A 145 11.27 -29.35 8.45
CA SER A 145 10.65 -30.64 8.06
C SER A 145 9.43 -30.47 7.14
N LYS A 146 8.80 -29.28 7.15
CA LYS A 146 7.71 -28.90 6.25
C LYS A 146 8.21 -28.24 4.95
N ASN A 147 9.52 -28.33 4.67
CA ASN A 147 10.19 -27.74 3.50
C ASN A 147 10.17 -26.21 3.49
N ILE A 148 10.13 -25.57 4.66
CA ILE A 148 10.35 -24.13 4.76
C ILE A 148 11.87 -23.90 4.78
N GLU A 149 12.34 -23.08 3.85
CA GLU A 149 13.76 -22.74 3.71
C GLU A 149 14.24 -21.93 4.91
N GLU A 150 15.51 -22.12 5.32
CA GLU A 150 16.08 -21.38 6.46
C GLU A 150 16.01 -19.87 6.27
N ASN A 151 16.19 -19.39 5.04
CA ASN A 151 16.12 -17.96 4.70
C ASN A 151 14.71 -17.38 4.86
N ASP A 152 13.70 -18.26 4.91
CA ASP A 152 12.30 -17.90 5.10
C ASP A 152 11.86 -18.02 6.57
N ILE A 153 12.79 -18.28 7.50
CA ILE A 153 12.56 -18.32 8.95
C ILE A 153 13.39 -17.23 9.61
N ILE A 154 12.73 -16.21 10.16
CA ILE A 154 13.39 -14.98 10.65
C ILE A 154 12.95 -14.69 12.08
N THR A 155 13.89 -14.54 13.01
CA THR A 155 13.60 -13.98 14.34
C THR A 155 13.27 -12.49 14.20
N LYS A 156 12.05 -12.10 14.57
CA LYS A 156 11.58 -10.71 14.52
C LYS A 156 11.79 -9.96 15.81
N TYR A 157 11.74 -10.68 16.92
CA TYR A 157 11.83 -10.09 18.25
C TYR A 157 12.45 -11.08 19.22
N TYR A 158 13.36 -10.57 20.04
CA TYR A 158 13.90 -11.29 21.18
C TYR A 158 14.05 -10.32 22.34
N SER A 159 13.50 -10.65 23.49
CA SER A 159 13.58 -9.80 24.67
C SER A 159 13.66 -10.64 25.93
N VAL A 160 14.46 -10.16 26.86
CA VAL A 160 14.63 -10.74 28.19
C VAL A 160 14.46 -9.59 29.18
N TYR A 161 13.52 -9.74 30.10
CA TYR A 161 13.34 -8.76 31.16
C TYR A 161 13.01 -9.44 32.48
N GLN A 162 13.28 -8.72 33.56
CA GLN A 162 12.98 -9.18 34.90
C GLN A 162 11.72 -8.48 35.41
N SER A 163 10.85 -9.23 36.07
CA SER A 163 9.74 -8.69 36.85
C SER A 163 9.89 -9.12 38.31
N GLY A 164 9.36 -8.32 39.23
CA GLY A 164 9.33 -8.64 40.65
C GLY A 164 8.09 -8.03 41.29
N ASP A 165 7.52 -8.74 42.27
CA ASP A 165 6.47 -8.19 43.11
C ASP A 165 7.12 -7.48 44.30
N TYR A 166 6.93 -6.17 44.40
CA TYR A 166 7.50 -5.33 45.46
C TYR A 166 6.60 -5.28 46.71
N THR A 167 5.42 -5.92 46.68
CA THR A 167 4.40 -5.80 47.74
C THR A 167 4.53 -6.83 48.85
N THR A 168 5.22 -7.95 48.60
CA THR A 168 5.50 -8.97 49.61
C THR A 168 6.97 -8.87 50.04
N SER A 169 7.25 -9.12 51.33
CA SER A 169 8.60 -9.11 51.90
C SER A 169 9.54 -10.18 51.30
N GLU A 170 9.03 -11.00 50.39
CA GLU A 170 9.76 -11.97 49.58
C GLU A 170 9.93 -11.41 48.16
N LYS A 171 11.18 -11.11 47.79
CA LYS A 171 11.56 -10.70 46.43
C LYS A 171 11.40 -11.87 45.46
N TYR A 172 10.17 -12.15 45.02
CA TYR A 172 9.89 -13.11 43.95
C TYR A 172 10.26 -12.50 42.59
N GLN A 173 11.54 -12.56 42.27
CA GLN A 173 12.05 -12.17 40.95
C GLN A 173 11.75 -13.27 39.93
N LYS A 174 11.13 -12.90 38.82
CA LYS A 174 10.90 -13.76 37.66
C LYS A 174 11.58 -13.16 36.42
N TYR A 175 12.16 -14.00 35.60
CA TYR A 175 12.68 -13.65 34.29
C TYR A 175 11.67 -14.04 33.24
N HIS A 176 11.37 -13.10 32.36
CA HIS A 176 10.50 -13.25 31.22
C HIS A 176 11.36 -13.21 29.97
N ILE A 177 11.16 -14.17 29.09
CA ILE A 177 11.79 -14.22 27.78
C ILE A 177 10.70 -14.29 26.75
N SER A 178 10.80 -13.46 25.72
CA SER A 178 9.90 -13.47 24.58
C SER A 178 10.75 -13.59 23.32
N ASN A 179 10.45 -14.58 22.49
CA ASN A 179 11.12 -14.82 21.23
C ASN A 179 10.06 -15.05 20.15
N THR A 180 10.00 -14.17 19.15
CA THR A 180 9.05 -14.27 18.03
C THR A 180 9.81 -14.56 16.74
N ILE A 181 9.37 -15.60 16.04
CA ILE A 181 9.81 -15.99 14.71
C ILE A 181 8.69 -15.68 13.72
N GLU A 182 9.06 -15.11 12.57
CA GLU A 182 8.23 -15.07 11.38
C GLU A 182 8.71 -16.12 10.39
N TYR A 183 7.79 -16.87 9.79
CA TYR A 183 8.10 -17.75 8.68
C TYR A 183 7.19 -17.52 7.48
N LYS A 184 7.73 -17.73 6.27
CA LYS A 184 6.96 -17.70 5.01
C LYS A 184 6.51 -19.10 4.63
N THR A 185 5.24 -19.28 4.27
CA THR A 185 4.69 -20.56 3.79
C THR A 185 3.84 -20.36 2.54
N THR A 186 3.89 -21.34 1.63
CA THR A 186 2.99 -21.45 0.47
C THR A 186 1.80 -22.37 0.74
N ASP A 187 1.83 -23.10 1.85
CA ASP A 187 0.78 -24.06 2.22
C ASP A 187 -0.33 -23.36 3.00
N LEU A 188 -1.14 -22.59 2.27
CA LEU A 188 -2.20 -21.76 2.85
C LEU A 188 -3.38 -22.57 3.37
N GLU A 189 -3.56 -23.80 2.89
CA GLU A 189 -4.69 -24.66 3.25
C GLU A 189 -4.49 -25.31 4.62
N ASN A 190 -3.23 -25.55 5.03
CA ASN A 190 -2.91 -26.22 6.29
C ASN A 190 -2.37 -25.28 7.39
N ILE A 191 -2.53 -23.95 7.25
CA ILE A 191 -2.07 -22.98 8.26
C ILE A 191 -2.61 -23.33 9.67
N GLY A 192 -3.88 -23.70 9.78
CA GLY A 192 -4.47 -24.09 11.06
C GLY A 192 -3.75 -25.27 11.72
N SER A 193 -3.50 -26.34 10.95
CA SER A 193 -2.74 -27.51 11.43
C SER A 193 -1.31 -27.16 11.80
N GLN A 194 -0.64 -26.32 10.98
CA GLN A 194 0.71 -25.87 11.26
C GLN A 194 0.77 -25.12 12.59
N ILE A 195 -0.20 -24.23 12.87
CA ILE A 195 -0.26 -23.52 14.15
C ILE A 195 -0.50 -24.50 15.31
N THR A 196 -1.40 -25.46 15.18
CA THR A 196 -1.63 -26.49 16.22
C THR A 196 -0.34 -27.26 16.52
N GLU A 197 0.34 -27.78 15.50
CA GLU A 197 1.61 -28.50 15.65
C GLU A 197 2.69 -27.62 16.31
N LEU A 198 2.78 -26.34 15.93
CA LEU A 198 3.71 -25.39 16.55
C LEU A 198 3.40 -25.14 18.04
N THR A 199 2.12 -25.11 18.42
CA THR A 199 1.74 -24.96 19.84
C THR A 199 2.13 -26.18 20.68
N GLU A 200 2.07 -27.38 20.10
CA GLU A 200 2.54 -28.61 20.76
C GLU A 200 4.07 -28.59 20.99
N LEU A 201 4.81 -27.84 20.17
CA LEU A 201 6.26 -27.64 20.27
C LEU A 201 6.68 -26.49 21.20
N GLY A 202 5.72 -25.85 21.88
CA GLY A 202 5.98 -24.82 22.89
C GLY A 202 5.72 -23.38 22.45
N ALA A 203 5.24 -23.15 21.22
CA ALA A 203 4.72 -21.85 20.84
C ALA A 203 3.46 -21.52 21.66
N ASN A 204 3.39 -20.29 22.20
CA ASN A 204 2.27 -19.87 23.04
C ASN A 204 1.77 -18.46 22.73
N ARG A 205 2.31 -17.83 21.69
CA ARG A 205 1.82 -16.57 21.12
C ARG A 205 1.67 -16.71 19.61
N LEU A 206 0.51 -16.33 19.10
CA LEU A 206 0.31 -16.10 17.67
C LEU A 206 0.14 -14.59 17.48
N ASP A 207 1.15 -13.96 16.88
CA ASP A 207 1.24 -12.51 16.78
C ASP A 207 0.53 -12.00 15.52
N ASN A 208 0.75 -12.68 14.39
CA ASN A 208 0.20 -12.25 13.11
C ASN A 208 0.11 -13.39 12.08
N ILE A 209 -0.88 -13.32 11.20
CA ILE A 209 -0.95 -14.07 9.94
C ILE A 209 -1.24 -13.06 8.83
N GLN A 210 -0.28 -12.89 7.93
CA GLN A 210 -0.37 -11.99 6.79
C GLN A 210 -0.38 -12.78 5.49
N PHE A 211 -1.46 -12.68 4.72
CA PHE A 211 -1.50 -13.21 3.36
C PHE A 211 -0.85 -12.25 2.37
N ASP A 212 -0.18 -12.81 1.37
CA ASP A 212 0.53 -12.04 0.36
C ASP A 212 0.57 -12.73 -1.02
N CYS A 213 1.03 -11.98 -2.02
CA CYS A 213 1.28 -12.44 -3.37
C CYS A 213 2.79 -12.47 -3.62
N SER A 214 3.31 -13.63 -4.03
CA SER A 214 4.72 -13.85 -4.32
C SER A 214 5.23 -13.00 -5.49
N ASP A 215 4.37 -12.70 -6.47
CA ASP A 215 4.68 -11.87 -7.65
C ASP A 215 3.99 -10.51 -7.59
N ILE A 216 4.23 -9.80 -6.49
CA ILE A 216 3.63 -8.50 -6.24
C ILE A 216 4.01 -7.46 -7.31
N SER A 217 5.23 -7.54 -7.84
CA SER A 217 5.75 -6.61 -8.84
C SER A 217 4.99 -6.72 -10.17
N ASN A 218 4.68 -7.93 -10.63
CA ASN A 218 3.90 -8.13 -11.84
C ASN A 218 2.45 -7.66 -11.66
N CYS A 219 1.84 -7.94 -10.52
CA CYS A 219 0.51 -7.43 -10.21
C CYS A 219 0.48 -5.89 -10.19
N TYR A 220 1.52 -5.25 -9.62
CA TYR A 220 1.65 -3.80 -9.63
C TYR A 220 1.84 -3.23 -11.05
N GLN A 221 2.66 -3.88 -11.89
CA GLN A 221 2.81 -3.49 -13.30
C GLN A 221 1.49 -3.60 -14.09
N LYS A 222 0.65 -4.59 -13.78
CA LYS A 222 -0.71 -4.70 -14.35
C LYS A 222 -1.58 -3.54 -13.87
N ALA A 223 -1.53 -3.19 -12.58
CA ALA A 223 -2.26 -2.05 -12.02
C ALA A 223 -1.83 -0.74 -12.69
N LEU A 224 -0.53 -0.50 -12.92
CA LEU A 224 -0.02 0.69 -13.63
C LEU A 224 -0.56 0.79 -15.07
N LYS A 225 -0.63 -0.35 -15.79
CA LYS A 225 -1.22 -0.38 -17.15
C LYS A 225 -2.70 0.00 -17.10
N LEU A 226 -3.46 -0.54 -16.14
CA LEU A 226 -4.86 -0.20 -15.96
C LEU A 226 -5.05 1.29 -15.59
N ALA A 227 -4.18 1.84 -14.74
CA ALA A 227 -4.20 3.26 -14.37
C ALA A 227 -3.97 4.17 -15.58
N LEU A 228 -3.06 3.77 -16.48
CA LEU A 228 -2.82 4.48 -17.73
C LEU A 228 -4.00 4.41 -18.70
N GLU A 229 -4.64 3.25 -18.83
CA GLU A 229 -5.84 3.13 -19.65
C GLU A 229 -7.01 3.94 -19.10
N ASP A 230 -7.20 3.95 -17.78
CA ASP A 230 -8.18 4.80 -17.08
C ASP A 230 -7.91 6.30 -17.34
N ALA A 231 -6.65 6.75 -17.20
CA ALA A 231 -6.28 8.13 -17.52
C ALA A 231 -6.57 8.51 -18.98
N LYS A 232 -6.24 7.62 -19.93
CA LYS A 232 -6.54 7.85 -21.37
C LYS A 232 -8.04 7.97 -21.62
N GLN A 233 -8.84 7.08 -21.02
CA GLN A 233 -10.30 7.11 -21.17
C GLN A 233 -10.89 8.41 -20.59
N LYS A 234 -10.44 8.83 -19.41
CA LYS A 234 -10.84 10.10 -18.80
C LYS A 234 -10.48 11.29 -19.69
N ALA A 235 -9.24 11.35 -20.18
CA ALA A 235 -8.79 12.44 -21.05
C ALA A 235 -9.59 12.51 -22.36
N ALA A 236 -9.92 11.36 -22.96
CA ALA A 236 -10.75 11.28 -24.17
C ALA A 236 -12.19 11.78 -23.96
N SER A 237 -12.71 11.77 -22.73
CA SER A 237 -14.03 12.34 -22.42
C SER A 237 -14.06 13.86 -22.44
N PHE A 238 -12.90 14.54 -22.35
CA PHE A 238 -12.83 16.00 -22.40
C PHE A 238 -12.78 16.56 -23.83
N THR A 239 -12.34 15.78 -24.82
CA THR A 239 -12.18 16.25 -26.20
C THR A 239 -12.20 15.12 -27.22
N SER A 240 -12.73 15.39 -28.41
CA SER A 240 -12.64 14.50 -29.58
C SER A 240 -11.32 14.65 -30.34
N ALA A 241 -10.48 15.61 -29.97
CA ALA A 241 -9.16 15.78 -30.57
C ALA A 241 -8.23 14.61 -30.22
N LYS A 242 -7.30 14.31 -31.13
CA LYS A 242 -6.30 13.27 -30.88
C LYS A 242 -5.30 13.75 -29.83
N LEU A 243 -5.29 13.08 -28.68
CA LEU A 243 -4.38 13.37 -27.58
C LEU A 243 -3.07 12.58 -27.68
N THR A 244 -1.98 13.21 -27.23
CA THR A 244 -0.67 12.58 -27.01
C THR A 244 -0.24 12.74 -25.56
N ILE A 245 0.47 11.75 -25.01
CA ILE A 245 0.99 11.83 -23.64
C ILE A 245 2.21 12.74 -23.63
N ASP A 246 2.18 13.75 -22.76
CA ASP A 246 3.31 14.67 -22.54
C ASP A 246 4.14 14.25 -21.33
N LYS A 247 3.48 13.86 -20.23
CA LYS A 247 4.16 13.43 -19.00
C LYS A 247 3.30 12.43 -18.22
N ILE A 248 3.94 11.44 -17.61
CA ILE A 248 3.35 10.56 -16.60
C ILE A 248 4.13 10.74 -15.31
N THR A 249 3.44 10.89 -14.20
CA THR A 249 4.01 10.93 -12.84
C THR A 249 3.25 9.93 -12.00
N GLU A 250 3.95 9.01 -11.33
CA GLU A 250 3.28 8.13 -10.36
C GLU A 250 2.95 8.91 -9.09
N GLU A 251 1.74 8.71 -8.59
CA GLU A 251 1.29 9.33 -7.35
C GLU A 251 1.52 8.37 -6.19
N ASN A 252 2.76 8.34 -5.69
CA ASN A 252 3.15 7.85 -4.36
C ASN A 252 4.65 8.12 -4.12
N PHE A 253 4.96 9.12 -3.29
CA PHE A 253 6.34 9.52 -2.96
C PHE A 253 6.96 8.77 -1.79
N TYR A 254 6.22 7.85 -1.16
CA TYR A 254 6.71 7.07 -0.03
C TYR A 254 6.58 5.58 -0.31
N THR A 255 7.69 5.03 -0.77
CA THR A 255 7.97 3.60 -0.97
C THR A 255 7.31 2.97 -2.19
N CYS A 256 8.15 2.28 -2.97
CA CYS A 256 7.80 1.29 -3.99
C CYS A 256 7.10 0.06 -3.36
N MET A 257 6.14 0.29 -2.45
CA MET A 257 5.35 -0.75 -1.83
C MET A 257 3.90 -0.64 -2.31
N PRO A 258 3.34 -1.72 -2.84
CA PRO A 258 1.96 -1.72 -3.28
C PRO A 258 1.04 -1.50 -2.07
N TYR A 259 0.08 -0.60 -2.23
CA TYR A 259 -0.95 -0.36 -1.23
C TYR A 259 -1.84 -1.61 -1.12
N ARG A 260 -1.97 -2.15 0.10
CA ARG A 260 -2.75 -3.36 0.41
C ARG A 260 -3.97 -2.97 1.23
N SER A 261 -5.14 -3.50 0.90
CA SER A 261 -6.31 -3.42 1.79
C SER A 261 -6.13 -4.34 3.01
N ILE A 262 -6.60 -3.89 4.16
CA ILE A 262 -6.39 -4.49 5.50
C ILE A 262 -7.28 -5.72 5.75
N ASP A 263 -8.11 -6.14 4.80
CA ASP A 263 -9.13 -7.17 5.03
C ASP A 263 -8.58 -8.61 5.16
N ALA A 264 -7.26 -8.79 5.16
CA ALA A 264 -6.58 -10.09 5.20
C ALA A 264 -6.06 -10.51 6.59
N TYR A 265 -6.53 -9.91 7.69
CA TYR A 265 -6.15 -10.31 9.06
C TYR A 265 -7.09 -11.39 9.62
N ALA A 266 -6.53 -12.53 10.05
CA ALA A 266 -7.27 -13.56 10.79
C ALA A 266 -6.85 -13.59 12.26
N LYS A 267 -7.83 -13.54 13.17
CA LYS A 267 -7.60 -13.48 14.63
C LYS A 267 -7.47 -14.86 15.30
N ASN A 268 -7.84 -15.98 14.66
CA ASN A 268 -7.83 -17.33 15.24
C ASN A 268 -7.53 -18.44 14.20
N ALA A 269 -6.81 -19.49 14.62
CA ALA A 269 -6.25 -20.57 13.78
C ALA A 269 -7.27 -21.49 13.06
N GLU A 270 -8.48 -21.70 13.62
CA GLU A 270 -9.48 -22.63 13.06
C GLU A 270 -10.36 -22.00 11.96
N THR A 271 -10.28 -20.67 11.76
CA THR A 271 -11.08 -19.94 10.76
C THR A 271 -10.22 -18.93 10.00
N VAL A 272 -8.97 -19.30 9.74
CA VAL A 272 -8.08 -18.48 8.92
C VAL A 272 -8.47 -18.66 7.46
N LYS A 273 -9.16 -17.67 6.89
CA LYS A 273 -9.42 -17.58 5.45
C LYS A 273 -8.82 -16.29 4.92
N SER A 274 -8.06 -16.40 3.85
CA SER A 274 -7.54 -15.25 3.15
C SER A 274 -8.63 -14.59 2.30
N GLY A 275 -8.82 -13.27 2.45
CA GLY A 275 -9.47 -12.46 1.43
C GLY A 275 -8.60 -12.35 0.17
N ASN A 276 -9.15 -11.81 -0.92
CA ASN A 276 -8.32 -11.40 -2.04
C ASN A 276 -7.52 -10.15 -1.67
N ILE A 277 -6.33 -10.02 -2.23
CA ILE A 277 -5.48 -8.84 -2.09
C ILE A 277 -5.81 -7.88 -3.23
N GLU A 278 -6.10 -6.63 -2.90
CA GLU A 278 -6.19 -5.55 -3.88
C GLU A 278 -4.84 -4.82 -3.97
N ILE A 279 -4.35 -4.65 -5.19
CA ILE A 279 -3.14 -3.89 -5.51
C ILE A 279 -3.54 -2.71 -6.37
N GLU A 280 -3.28 -1.51 -5.86
CA GLU A 280 -3.65 -0.25 -6.50
C GLU A 280 -2.42 0.51 -6.99
N ALA A 281 -2.55 1.11 -8.18
CA ALA A 281 -1.61 2.08 -8.72
C ALA A 281 -2.35 3.38 -9.09
N LYS A 282 -1.76 4.53 -8.73
CA LYS A 282 -2.27 5.87 -9.03
C LYS A 282 -1.23 6.66 -9.79
N ILE A 283 -1.65 7.33 -10.85
CA ILE A 283 -0.78 8.14 -11.69
C ILE A 283 -1.46 9.45 -12.06
N VAL A 284 -0.66 10.47 -12.31
CA VAL A 284 -1.07 11.72 -12.94
C VAL A 284 -0.51 11.75 -14.35
N VAL A 285 -1.40 11.94 -15.33
CA VAL A 285 -1.02 11.99 -16.74
C VAL A 285 -1.39 13.35 -17.31
N ALA A 286 -0.41 14.00 -17.94
CA ALA A 286 -0.60 15.20 -18.73
C ALA A 286 -0.64 14.84 -20.22
N PHE A 287 -1.69 15.26 -20.90
CA PHE A 287 -1.91 15.12 -22.33
C PHE A 287 -1.80 16.48 -23.03
N LYS A 288 -1.35 16.46 -24.29
CA LYS A 288 -1.32 17.59 -25.22
C LYS A 288 -1.89 17.21 -26.58
#